data_AF-A0A7Y5E0X2-F1
#
_entry.id   AF-A0A7Y5E0X2-F1
#
_cell.length_a   1.000
_cell.length_b   1.000
_cell.length_c   1.000
_cell.angle_alpha   90.00
_cell.angle_beta   90.00
_cell.angle_gamma   90.00
#
_symmetry.space_group_name_H-M   'P 1'
#
loop_
_entity.id
_entity.type
_entity.pdbx_description
1 polymer ?
#
loop_
_entity_poly.entity_id
_entity_poly.type
_entity_poly.pdbx_seq_one_letter_code
_entity_poly.pdbx_strand_id
1 'polypeptide(L)'
;MDELLAHYPHGQAFPSRRAPGGIGVSLTLDDAFDVEWLAGFVERHELPEAERDLFVSLLTNYDTRIVAVPTVASELHKRIGGQLVLSLTYADEDDDLPSAD
;
A
#
# COMPACT_ATOMS: atom_id res chain seq x y z
N MET A 1 8.23 11.48 -8.09
CA MET A 1 8.62 10.68 -6.92
C MET A 1 8.92 11.58 -5.73
N ASP A 2 9.78 12.59 -5.88
CA ASP A 2 10.07 13.55 -4.80
C ASP A 2 8.82 14.28 -4.28
N GLU A 3 7.89 14.66 -5.16
CA GLU A 3 6.59 15.24 -4.78
C GLU A 3 5.75 14.28 -3.91
N LEU A 4 5.69 13.00 -4.28
CA LEU A 4 4.97 11.96 -3.56
C LEU A 4 5.54 11.76 -2.15
N LEU A 5 6.86 11.68 -2.02
CA LEU A 5 7.54 11.50 -0.73
C LEU A 5 7.55 12.78 0.12
N ALA A 6 7.47 13.95 -0.51
CA ALA A 6 7.27 15.21 0.22
C ALA A 6 5.86 15.30 0.81
N HIS A 7 4.85 14.77 0.13
CA HIS A 7 3.47 14.73 0.63
C HIS A 7 3.26 13.61 1.66
N TYR A 8 3.88 12.44 1.43
CA TYR A 8 3.86 11.29 2.32
C TYR A 8 5.25 11.05 2.94
N PRO A 9 5.60 11.76 4.03
CA PRO A 9 6.96 11.74 4.59
C PRO A 9 7.38 10.38 5.17
N HIS A 10 6.42 9.49 5.44
CA HIS A 10 6.67 8.11 5.87
C HIS A 10 6.69 7.12 4.69
N GLY A 11 6.50 7.60 3.46
CA GLY A 11 6.55 6.78 2.26
C GLY A 11 7.96 6.28 1.97
N GLN A 12 8.06 5.09 1.38
CA GLN A 12 9.32 4.48 0.98
C GLN A 12 9.28 4.08 -0.48
N ALA A 13 10.21 4.61 -1.27
CA ALA A 13 10.43 4.15 -2.64
C ALA A 13 11.41 2.98 -2.66
N PHE A 14 11.13 1.97 -3.48
CA PHE A 14 11.99 0.81 -3.65
C PHE A 14 12.02 0.36 -5.13
N PRO A 15 13.10 -0.27 -5.60
CA PRO A 15 13.13 -0.84 -6.95
C PRO A 15 12.03 -1.90 -7.11
N SER A 16 11.22 -1.77 -8.17
CA SER A 16 10.19 -2.76 -8.47
C SER A 16 10.86 -4.08 -8.86
N ARG A 17 10.47 -5.16 -8.18
CA ARG A 17 10.88 -6.53 -8.55
C ARG A 17 10.08 -7.08 -9.73
N ARG A 18 8.96 -6.43 -10.10
CA ARG A 18 8.07 -6.86 -11.20
C ARG A 18 8.49 -6.28 -12.56
N ALA A 19 9.10 -5.10 -12.57
CA ALA A 19 9.49 -4.40 -13.80
C ALA A 19 10.91 -3.82 -13.64
N PRO A 20 11.91 -4.28 -14.43
CA PRO A 20 13.24 -3.68 -14.46
C PRO A 20 13.17 -2.19 -14.76
N GLY A 21 13.76 -1.36 -13.90
CA GLY A 21 13.68 0.11 -14.00
C GLY A 21 12.41 0.74 -13.40
N GLY A 22 11.43 -0.07 -12.99
CA GLY A 22 10.25 0.40 -12.27
C GLY A 22 10.57 0.74 -10.81
N ILE A 23 9.78 1.64 -10.22
CA ILE A 23 9.85 2.02 -8.81
C ILE A 23 8.52 1.69 -8.15
N GLY A 24 8.55 0.92 -7.08
CA GLY A 24 7.41 0.74 -6.18
C GLY A 24 7.46 1.77 -5.06
N VAL A 25 6.30 2.14 -4.53
CA VAL A 25 6.22 3.02 -3.36
C VAL A 25 5.32 2.36 -2.32
N SER A 26 5.82 2.26 -1.10
CA SER A 26 5.05 1.86 0.08
C SER A 26 4.60 3.13 0.79
N LEU A 27 3.30 3.23 1.08
CA LEU A 27 2.71 4.33 1.82
C LEU A 27 1.99 3.76 3.04
N THR A 28 2.11 4.44 4.18
CA THR A 28 1.33 4.10 5.37
C THR A 28 -0.09 4.63 5.20
N LEU A 29 -1.07 3.76 5.43
CA LEU A 29 -2.48 4.16 5.51
C LEU A 29 -2.78 4.57 6.95
N ASP A 30 -2.78 5.87 7.22
CA ASP A 30 -3.13 6.47 8.52
C ASP A 30 -4.24 7.52 8.35
N ASP A 31 -4.60 8.21 9.44
CA ASP A 31 -5.65 9.24 9.44
C ASP A 31 -5.29 10.47 8.57
N ALA A 32 -4.02 10.62 8.17
CA ALA A 32 -3.56 11.70 7.31
C ALA A 32 -3.49 11.30 5.83
N PHE A 33 -3.85 10.06 5.48
CA PHE A 33 -3.80 9.58 4.10
C PHE A 33 -4.86 10.29 3.21
N ASP A 34 -4.41 10.99 2.18
CA ASP A 34 -5.27 11.77 1.27
C ASP A 34 -5.48 11.04 -0.07
N VAL A 35 -6.63 10.36 -0.17
CA VAL A 35 -7.03 9.61 -1.37
C VAL A 35 -7.12 10.51 -2.60
N GLU A 36 -7.67 11.72 -2.48
CA GLU A 36 -7.86 12.62 -3.62
C GLU A 36 -6.54 13.22 -4.09
N TRP A 37 -5.64 13.54 -3.14
CA TRP A 37 -4.31 14.01 -3.51
C TRP A 37 -3.54 12.93 -4.27
N LEU A 38 -3.53 11.68 -3.78
CA LEU A 38 -2.83 10.58 -4.45
C LEU A 38 -3.43 10.27 -5.82
N ALA A 39 -4.75 10.31 -5.94
CA ALA A 39 -5.41 10.15 -7.23
C ALA A 39 -5.03 11.25 -8.21
N GLY A 40 -5.05 12.51 -7.78
CA GLY A 40 -4.61 13.65 -8.58
C GLY A 40 -3.14 13.52 -8.98
N PHE A 41 -2.27 13.01 -8.11
CA PHE A 41 -0.87 12.72 -8.44
C PHE A 41 -0.79 11.69 -9.58
N VAL A 42 -1.51 10.57 -9.47
CA VAL A 42 -1.52 9.52 -10.51
C VAL A 42 -2.05 10.05 -11.85
N GLU A 43 -3.11 10.86 -11.82
CA GLU A 43 -3.68 11.49 -13.02
C GLU A 43 -2.69 12.48 -13.67
N ARG A 44 -2.06 13.36 -12.89
CA ARG A 44 -1.08 14.35 -13.38
C ARG A 44 0.14 13.71 -14.04
N HIS A 45 0.52 12.52 -13.58
CA HIS A 45 1.67 11.79 -14.09
C HIS A 45 1.32 10.74 -15.15
N GLU A 46 0.05 10.67 -15.59
CA GLU A 46 -0.43 9.80 -16.66
C GLU A 46 0.02 8.34 -16.53
N LEU A 47 0.18 7.82 -15.31
CA LEU A 47 0.65 6.45 -15.09
C LEU A 47 -0.35 5.49 -15.76
N PRO A 48 0.01 4.53 -16.61
CA PRO A 48 -0.98 3.62 -17.22
C PRO A 48 -1.68 2.75 -16.18
N GLU A 49 -2.97 2.41 -16.36
CA GLU A 49 -3.69 1.55 -15.39
C GLU A 49 -3.00 0.21 -15.12
N ALA A 50 -2.37 -0.37 -16.14
CA ALA A 50 -1.61 -1.62 -16.01
C ALA A 50 -0.35 -1.50 -15.12
N GLU A 51 0.04 -0.29 -14.75
CA GLU A 51 1.18 0.02 -13.89
C GLU A 51 0.76 0.51 -12.50
N ARG A 52 -0.57 0.60 -12.23
CA ARG A 52 -1.16 1.12 -10.98
C ARG A 52 -1.61 0.01 -10.03
N ASP A 53 -0.79 -1.03 -9.85
CA ASP A 53 -1.13 -2.10 -8.90
C ASP A 53 -1.13 -1.55 -7.46
N LEU A 54 -2.24 -1.70 -6.75
CA LEU A 54 -2.37 -1.33 -5.35
C LEU A 54 -2.20 -2.56 -4.47
N PHE A 55 -1.10 -2.61 -3.72
CA PHE A 55 -0.84 -3.67 -2.74
C PHE A 55 -1.20 -3.18 -1.35
N VAL A 56 -2.18 -3.84 -0.74
CA VAL A 56 -2.58 -3.56 0.64
C VAL A 56 -2.22 -4.75 1.51
N SER A 57 -1.27 -4.54 2.41
CA SER A 57 -0.88 -5.53 3.41
C SER A 57 -1.62 -5.23 4.71
N LEU A 58 -2.42 -6.18 5.17
CA LEU A 58 -3.18 -6.10 6.42
C LEU A 58 -2.52 -7.02 7.44
N LEU A 59 -2.23 -6.48 8.62
CA LEU A 59 -1.75 -7.24 9.76
C LEU A 59 -2.90 -7.38 10.76
N THR A 60 -3.20 -8.60 11.21
CA THR A 60 -4.25 -8.87 12.19
C THR A 60 -3.71 -9.82 13.25
N ASN A 61 -4.10 -9.59 14.52
CA ASN A 61 -3.95 -10.55 15.61
C ASN A 61 -5.21 -11.37 15.85
N TYR A 62 -6.25 -11.14 15.04
CA TYR A 62 -7.48 -11.93 15.07
C TYR A 62 -7.43 -13.01 14.00
N ASP A 63 -7.57 -14.27 14.41
CA ASP A 63 -7.82 -15.40 13.51
C ASP A 63 -9.28 -15.33 13.01
N THR A 64 -9.50 -14.48 12.02
CA THR A 64 -10.79 -14.34 11.34
C THR A 64 -10.67 -14.70 9.86
N ARG A 65 -11.65 -15.47 9.38
CA ARG A 65 -11.80 -15.81 7.95
C ARG A 65 -12.35 -14.64 7.12
N ILE A 66 -12.82 -13.57 7.77
CA ILE A 66 -13.40 -12.41 7.12
C ILE A 66 -12.64 -11.18 7.61
N VAL A 67 -11.94 -10.52 6.68
CA VAL A 67 -11.26 -9.25 6.91
C VAL A 67 -11.93 -8.19 6.07
N ALA A 68 -12.40 -7.14 6.75
CA ALA A 68 -12.91 -5.97 6.06
C ALA A 68 -11.74 -5.21 5.45
N VAL A 69 -11.79 -4.97 4.14
CA VAL A 69 -10.82 -4.10 3.47
C VAL A 69 -10.97 -2.69 4.05
N PRO A 70 -9.88 -2.02 4.45
CA PRO A 70 -9.95 -0.65 4.91
C PRO A 70 -10.66 0.24 3.88
N THR A 71 -11.54 1.12 4.36
CA THR A 71 -12.36 1.97 3.48
C THR A 71 -11.48 2.79 2.52
N VAL A 72 -10.36 3.31 3.03
CA VAL A 72 -9.35 4.03 2.25
C VAL A 72 -8.81 3.23 1.05
N ALA A 73 -8.57 1.93 1.20
CA ALA A 73 -8.10 1.08 0.12
C ALA A 73 -9.18 0.86 -0.95
N SER A 74 -10.45 0.73 -0.53
CA SER A 74 -11.59 0.61 -1.44
C SER A 74 -11.83 1.90 -2.23
N GLU A 75 -11.74 3.05 -1.56
CA GLU A 75 -11.89 4.38 -2.18
C GLU A 75 -10.77 4.66 -3.17
N LEU A 76 -9.53 4.36 -2.79
CA LEU A 76 -8.37 4.54 -3.65
C LEU A 76 -8.46 3.71 -4.92
N HIS A 77 -8.83 2.42 -4.81
CA HIS A 77 -9.05 1.56 -5.98
C HIS A 77 -10.17 2.10 -6.89
N LYS A 78 -11.27 2.61 -6.33
CA LYS A 78 -12.35 3.22 -7.14
C LYS A 78 -11.89 4.48 -7.88
N ARG A 79 -11.00 5.26 -7.29
CA ARG A 79 -10.57 6.56 -7.81
C ARG A 79 -9.44 6.45 -8.84
N ILE A 80 -8.53 5.49 -8.65
CA ILE A 80 -7.29 5.36 -9.43
C ILE A 80 -7.34 4.18 -10.43
N GLY A 81 -8.19 3.17 -10.16
CA GLY A 81 -8.25 1.94 -10.93
C GLY A 81 -7.05 1.01 -10.64
N GLY A 82 -6.77 0.10 -11.57
CA GLY A 82 -5.69 -0.88 -11.43
C GLY A 82 -6.09 -2.13 -10.65
N GLN A 83 -5.14 -3.04 -10.44
CA GLN A 83 -5.38 -4.27 -9.68
C GLN A 83 -5.22 -4.01 -8.18
N LEU A 84 -6.28 -4.25 -7.40
CA LEU A 84 -6.17 -4.34 -5.94
C LEU A 84 -5.69 -5.75 -5.54
N VAL A 85 -4.53 -5.81 -4.90
CA VAL A 85 -3.98 -7.04 -4.33
C VAL A 85 -3.96 -6.92 -2.82
N LEU A 86 -4.68 -7.83 -2.15
CA LEU A 86 -4.75 -7.91 -0.70
C LEU A 86 -3.82 -9.00 -0.20
N SER A 87 -3.00 -8.68 0.77
CA SER A 87 -2.24 -9.64 1.57
C SER A 87 -2.68 -9.53 3.01
N LEU A 88 -2.99 -10.66 3.63
CA LEU A 88 -3.32 -10.75 5.05
C LEU A 88 -2.23 -11.53 5.76
N THR A 89 -1.63 -10.93 6.76
CA THR A 89 -0.70 -11.59 7.68
C THR A 89 -1.35 -11.68 9.05
N TYR A 90 -1.43 -12.90 9.57
CA TYR A 90 -1.76 -13.12 10.97
C TYR A 90 -0.47 -13.06 11.79
N ALA A 91 -0.43 -12.19 12.79
CA ALA A 91 0.64 -12.16 13.78
C ALA A 91 0.06 -12.61 15.11
N ASP A 92 0.50 -13.78 15.58
CA ASP A 92 0.20 -14.24 16.92
C ASP A 92 1.02 -13.43 17.92
N GLU A 93 0.44 -13.00 19.04
CA GLU A 93 1.16 -12.27 20.10
C GLU A 93 2.20 -13.17 20.80
N ASP A 94 2.12 -14.49 20.57
CA ASP A 94 3.01 -15.53 21.12
C ASP A 94 4.09 -16.03 20.15
N ASP A 95 4.27 -15.43 18.96
CA ASP A 95 5.45 -15.71 18.13
C ASP A 95 6.68 -15.02 18.76
N ASP A 96 7.18 -15.65 19.84
CA ASP A 96 8.52 -15.43 20.39
C ASP A 96 9.52 -15.47 19.24
N LEU A 97 10.03 -14.30 18.84
CA LEU A 97 11.26 -14.23 18.07
C LEU A 97 12.29 -15.06 18.84
N PRO A 98 12.96 -16.04 18.21
CA PRO A 98 13.99 -16.80 18.91
C PRO A 98 15.01 -15.79 19.44
N SER A 99 15.13 -15.71 20.76
CA SER A 99 16.18 -14.96 21.43
C SER A 99 17.50 -15.47 20.86
N ALA A 100 18.24 -14.57 20.20
CA ALA A 100 19.56 -14.88 19.70
C ALA A 100 20.48 -15.14 20.91
N ASP A 101 20.84 -16.42 21.11
CA ASP A 101 22.00 -16.83 21.91
C ASP A 101 23.31 -16.41 21.23
#